data_AF-A0A3M1BJH3-F1
#
_entry.id   AF-A0A3M1BJH3-F1
#
_cell.length_a   1.000
_cell.length_b   1.000
_cell.length_c   1.000
_cell.angle_alpha   90.00
_cell.angle_beta   90.00
_cell.angle_gamma   90.00
#
_symmetry.space_group_name_H-M   'P 1'
#
loop_
_entity.id
_entity.type
_entity.pdbx_description
1 polymer ?
#
loop_
_entity_poly.entity_id
_entity_poly.type
_entity_poly.pdbx_seq_one_letter_code
_entity_poly.pdbx_strand_id
1 'polypeptide(L)'
;MKKVLIATIRRWNVKNALRFRDLYKDKYQTHIVEKPEDLNEDMLYSLNPDYVFFPHWSWMIPEWLYTKYNCIGFHIGDLPEGRGGSPLQNHIIRKIYRTKITAFRISGGIDEGDIFLKHDIWLELGTAEE
;
A
#
# COMPACT_ATOMS: atom_id res chain seq x y z
N MET A 1 6.24 21.25 4.63
CA MET A 1 6.13 20.18 3.60
C MET A 1 5.72 18.92 4.32
N LYS A 2 4.72 18.18 3.84
CA LYS A 2 4.34 16.91 4.50
C LYS A 2 5.41 15.85 4.24
N LYS A 3 5.67 15.00 5.22
CA LYS A 3 6.61 13.88 5.13
C LYS A 3 5.86 12.59 4.84
N VAL A 4 6.30 11.87 3.84
CA VAL A 4 5.66 10.64 3.37
C VAL A 4 6.68 9.54 3.33
N LEU A 5 6.34 8.38 3.88
CA LEU A 5 7.10 7.15 3.68
C LEU A 5 6.34 6.24 2.72
N ILE A 6 7.03 5.68 1.72
CA ILE A 6 6.50 4.67 0.81
C ILE A 6 7.29 3.37 1.02
N ALA A 7 6.65 2.37 1.61
CA ALA A 7 7.21 1.02 1.81
C ALA A 7 6.73 0.10 0.69
N THR A 8 7.60 -0.30 -0.22
CA THR A 8 7.22 -1.17 -1.34
C THR A 8 8.37 -1.99 -1.91
N ILE A 9 8.07 -3.19 -2.42
CA ILE A 9 9.10 -4.16 -2.83
C ILE A 9 9.14 -4.54 -4.31
N ARG A 10 8.07 -4.25 -5.05
CA ARG A 10 8.01 -4.64 -6.46
C ARG A 10 8.75 -3.61 -7.30
N ARG A 11 9.58 -4.05 -8.25
CA ARG A 11 10.43 -3.17 -9.08
C ARG A 11 9.64 -2.03 -9.74
N TRP A 12 8.44 -2.31 -10.23
CA TRP A 12 7.55 -1.31 -10.80
C TRP A 12 7.03 -0.31 -9.76
N ASN A 13 6.68 -0.76 -8.55
CA ASN A 13 6.26 0.11 -7.46
C ASN A 13 7.41 0.99 -6.95
N VAL A 14 8.63 0.45 -6.86
CA VAL A 14 9.83 1.23 -6.50
C VAL A 14 10.09 2.32 -7.55
N LYS A 15 10.03 1.96 -8.84
CA LYS A 15 10.14 2.93 -9.94
C LYS A 15 9.07 4.03 -9.84
N ASN A 16 7.83 3.66 -9.52
CA ASN A 16 6.72 4.60 -9.35
C ASN A 16 6.90 5.49 -8.10
N ALA A 17 7.43 4.94 -7.00
CA ALA A 17 7.73 5.71 -5.79
C ALA A 17 8.84 6.75 -6.02
N LEU A 18 9.89 6.39 -6.77
CA LEU A 18 10.94 7.32 -7.20
C LEU A 18 10.36 8.42 -8.09
N ARG A 19 9.54 8.05 -9.07
CA ARG A 19 8.84 9.01 -9.93
C ARG A 19 7.93 9.94 -9.13
N PHE A 20 7.19 9.43 -8.15
CA PHE A 20 6.34 10.22 -7.26
C PHE A 20 7.17 11.25 -6.48
N ARG A 21 8.29 10.82 -5.87
CA ARG A 21 9.19 11.70 -5.14
C ARG A 21 9.66 12.85 -6.04
N ASP A 22 10.09 12.54 -7.26
CA ASP A 22 10.68 13.55 -8.14
C ASP A 22 9.62 14.53 -8.68
N LEU A 23 8.42 14.04 -9.02
CA LEU A 23 7.31 14.86 -9.51
C LEU A 23 6.72 15.78 -8.42
N TYR A 24 6.74 15.35 -7.16
CA TYR A 24 6.09 16.06 -6.06
C TYR A 24 7.06 16.54 -4.99
N LYS A 25 8.35 16.69 -5.31
CA LYS A 25 9.42 17.12 -4.39
C LYS A 25 9.15 18.46 -3.71
N ASP A 26 8.40 19.36 -4.36
CA ASP A 26 8.06 20.68 -3.82
C ASP A 26 6.87 20.62 -2.84
N LYS A 27 6.15 19.48 -2.79
CA LYS A 27 4.96 19.27 -1.96
C LYS A 27 5.20 18.26 -0.83
N TYR A 28 6.04 17.26 -1.06
CA TYR A 28 6.27 16.16 -0.14
C TYR A 28 7.74 15.84 0.04
N GLN A 29 8.16 15.66 1.29
CA GLN A 29 9.43 15.01 1.62
C GLN A 29 9.19 13.50 1.60
N THR A 30 9.54 12.84 0.50
CA THR A 30 9.27 11.41 0.31
C THR A 30 10.48 10.57 0.67
N HIS A 31 10.30 9.61 1.58
CA HIS A 31 11.24 8.55 1.91
C HIS A 31 10.74 7.21 1.37
N ILE A 32 11.64 6.35 0.89
CA ILE A 32 11.28 5.08 0.25
C ILE A 32 12.01 3.96 0.96
N VAL A 33 11.28 2.91 1.32
CA VAL A 33 11.81 1.71 1.98
C VAL A 33 11.45 0.47 1.17
N GLU A 34 12.45 -0.34 0.86
CA GLU A 34 12.29 -1.54 0.03
C GLU A 34 12.48 -2.85 0.81
N LYS A 35 12.95 -2.76 2.06
CA LYS A 35 13.25 -3.92 2.89
C LYS A 35 12.63 -3.77 4.28
N PRO A 36 12.19 -4.87 4.92
CA PRO A 36 11.53 -4.79 6.21
C PRO A 36 12.47 -4.38 7.33
N GLU A 37 13.77 -4.68 7.23
CA GLU A 37 14.75 -4.30 8.27
C GLU A 37 14.96 -2.78 8.33
N ASP A 38 14.75 -2.09 7.21
CA ASP A 38 14.85 -0.64 7.09
C ASP A 38 13.58 0.07 7.62
N LEU A 39 12.47 -0.66 7.79
CA LEU A 39 11.21 -0.15 8.35
C LEU A 39 11.15 -0.38 9.86
N ASN A 40 12.01 0.32 10.61
CA ASN A 40 12.15 0.18 12.06
C ASN A 40 11.77 1.45 12.85
N GLU A 41 11.67 1.31 14.17
CA GLU A 41 11.24 2.39 15.07
C GLU A 41 12.16 3.60 15.04
N ASP A 42 13.47 3.40 15.04
CA ASP A 42 14.47 4.50 15.07
C ASP A 42 14.38 5.36 13.81
N MET A 43 14.27 4.71 12.65
CA MET A 43 14.08 5.38 11.37
C MET A 43 12.77 6.17 11.36
N LEU A 44 11.66 5.57 11.78
CA LEU A 44 10.36 6.23 11.79
C LEU A 44 10.27 7.36 12.81
N TYR A 45 10.89 7.21 13.98
CA TYR A 45 10.98 8.26 14.98
C TYR A 45 11.75 9.46 14.44
N SER A 46 12.87 9.22 13.76
CA SER A 46 13.70 10.26 13.17
C SER A 46 13.01 10.96 11.99
N LEU A 47 12.35 10.18 11.13
CA LEU A 47 11.62 10.71 9.98
C LEU A 47 10.35 11.46 10.42
N ASN A 48 9.59 10.89 11.35
CA ASN A 48 8.26 11.29 11.80
C ASN A 48 7.30 11.57 10.62
N PRO A 49 6.94 10.55 9.82
CA PRO A 49 6.11 10.73 8.63
C PRO A 49 4.65 11.03 8.98
N ASP A 50 4.01 11.91 8.19
CA ASP A 50 2.56 12.15 8.28
C ASP A 50 1.75 10.94 7.78
N TYR A 51 2.28 10.24 6.78
CA TYR A 51 1.67 9.07 6.14
C TYR A 51 2.71 8.01 5.80
N VAL A 52 2.32 6.74 5.94
CA VAL A 52 3.08 5.56 5.54
C VAL A 52 2.24 4.77 4.53
N PHE A 53 2.68 4.70 3.29
CA PHE A 53 1.97 3.99 2.21
C PHE A 53 2.59 2.63 1.94
N PHE A 54 1.74 1.63 1.73
CA PHE A 54 2.12 0.26 1.38
C PHE A 54 1.51 -0.16 0.03
N PRO A 55 2.02 0.32 -1.12
CA PRO A 55 1.52 -0.10 -2.45
C PRO A 55 1.61 -1.61 -2.69
N HIS A 56 2.66 -2.24 -2.17
CA HIS A 56 2.79 -3.71 -2.12
C HIS A 56 3.84 -4.04 -1.07
N TRP A 57 3.44 -4.77 -0.03
CA TRP A 57 4.29 -5.18 1.08
C TRP A 57 3.94 -6.60 1.50
N SER A 58 4.95 -7.47 1.67
CA SER A 58 4.71 -8.90 1.92
C SER A 58 4.82 -9.29 3.40
N TRP A 59 5.31 -8.41 4.26
CA TRP A 59 5.50 -8.70 5.68
C TRP A 59 4.36 -8.13 6.52
N MET A 60 4.14 -8.77 7.67
CA MET A 60 3.21 -8.25 8.67
C MET A 60 3.67 -6.88 9.14
N ILE A 61 2.73 -5.94 9.19
CA ILE A 61 2.98 -4.59 9.68
C ILE A 61 2.74 -4.63 11.19
N PRO A 62 3.74 -4.32 12.02
CA PRO A 62 3.62 -4.49 13.46
C PRO A 62 2.65 -3.46 14.07
N GLU A 63 2.03 -3.82 15.19
CA GLU A 63 1.00 -2.99 15.84
C GLU A 63 1.47 -1.60 16.21
N TRP A 64 2.67 -1.49 16.77
CA TRP A 64 3.26 -0.20 17.12
C TRP A 64 3.34 0.77 15.94
N LEU A 65 3.43 0.26 14.70
CA LEU A 65 3.55 1.06 13.49
C LEU A 65 2.20 1.67 13.10
N TYR A 66 1.17 0.84 12.92
CA TYR A 66 -0.15 1.32 12.48
C TYR A 66 -0.96 2.01 13.57
N THR A 67 -0.62 1.81 14.85
CA THR A 67 -1.21 2.57 15.98
C THR A 67 -0.60 3.96 16.12
N LYS A 68 0.68 4.13 15.79
CA LYS A 68 1.41 5.40 15.94
C LYS A 68 1.37 6.28 14.69
N TYR A 69 1.36 5.67 13.50
CA TYR A 69 1.41 6.38 12.22
C TYR A 69 0.19 6.10 11.36
N ASN A 70 -0.13 7.01 10.43
CA ASN A 70 -1.19 6.79 9.46
C ASN A 70 -0.70 5.82 8.37
N CYS A 71 -0.93 4.53 8.58
CA CYS A 71 -0.58 3.48 7.63
C CYS A 71 -1.73 3.23 6.65
N ILE A 72 -1.44 3.36 5.35
CA ILE A 72 -2.40 3.17 4.26
C ILE A 72 -1.98 2.00 3.38
N GLY A 73 -2.84 0.99 3.30
CA GLY A 73 -2.70 -0.16 2.42
C GLY A 73 -3.49 0.04 1.13
N PHE A 74 -3.11 -0.72 0.10
CA PHE A 74 -3.83 -0.80 -1.17
C PHE A 74 -4.18 -2.26 -1.44
N HIS A 75 -5.47 -2.55 -1.55
CA HIS A 75 -5.98 -3.90 -1.77
C HIS A 75 -6.69 -4.02 -3.11
N ILE A 76 -6.49 -5.13 -3.82
CA ILE A 76 -7.29 -5.46 -5.02
C ILE A 76 -8.59 -6.14 -4.53
N GLY A 77 -9.69 -5.42 -4.59
CA GLY A 77 -11.00 -5.86 -4.13
C GLY A 77 -11.91 -4.69 -3.77
N ASP A 78 -13.21 -4.89 -3.91
CA ASP A 78 -14.22 -3.93 -3.46
C ASP A 78 -14.53 -4.12 -1.96
N LEU A 79 -13.57 -3.76 -1.10
CA LEU A 79 -13.71 -3.97 0.36
C LEU A 79 -15.03 -3.38 0.89
N PRO A 80 -15.74 -4.06 1.80
CA PRO A 80 -15.29 -5.22 2.59
C PRO A 80 -15.35 -6.56 1.86
N GLU A 81 -15.84 -6.63 0.62
CA GLU A 81 -15.82 -7.87 -0.15
C GLU A 81 -14.38 -8.21 -0.59
N GLY A 82 -14.01 -9.49 -0.51
CA GLY A 82 -12.72 -9.96 -1.00
C GLY A 82 -11.51 -9.65 -0.10
N ARG A 83 -11.71 -9.42 1.21
CA ARG A 83 -10.63 -9.38 2.21
C ARG A 83 -9.73 -10.62 2.14
N GLY A 84 -8.46 -10.47 2.45
CA GLY A 84 -7.51 -11.57 2.60
C GLY A 84 -6.43 -11.64 1.53
N GLY A 85 -5.57 -12.65 1.66
CA GLY A 85 -4.40 -12.81 0.81
C GLY A 85 -4.74 -13.19 -0.64
N SER A 86 -3.75 -12.99 -1.52
CA SER A 86 -3.80 -13.37 -2.95
C SER A 86 -5.05 -12.85 -3.69
N PRO A 87 -5.39 -11.56 -3.57
CA PRO A 87 -6.65 -11.03 -4.09
C PRO A 87 -6.78 -11.22 -5.59
N LEU A 88 -5.73 -10.96 -6.37
CA LEU A 88 -5.74 -11.10 -7.82
C LEU A 88 -6.11 -12.52 -8.25
N GLN A 89 -5.45 -13.52 -7.68
CA GLN A 89 -5.69 -14.93 -7.99
C GLN A 89 -7.11 -15.35 -7.62
N ASN A 90 -7.59 -14.91 -6.45
CA ASN A 90 -8.94 -15.20 -5.98
C ASN A 90 -10.01 -14.60 -6.90
N HIS A 91 -9.79 -13.38 -7.41
CA HIS A 91 -10.70 -12.75 -8.37
C HIS A 91 -10.75 -13.52 -9.69
N ILE A 92 -9.59 -13.93 -10.24
CA ILE A 92 -9.51 -14.70 -11.48
C ILE A 92 -10.23 -16.06 -11.33
N ILE A 93 -9.96 -16.81 -10.25
CA ILE A 93 -10.60 -18.11 -9.99
C ILE A 93 -12.12 -17.97 -9.92
N ARG A 94 -12.62 -16.87 -9.35
CA ARG A 94 -14.05 -16.58 -9.22
C ARG A 94 -14.66 -15.92 -10.46
N LYS A 95 -13.87 -15.73 -11.53
CA LYS A 95 -14.28 -15.03 -12.76
C LYS A 95 -14.80 -13.60 -12.50
N ILE A 96 -14.22 -12.93 -11.50
CA ILE A 96 -14.51 -11.54 -11.14
C ILE A 96 -13.46 -10.67 -11.83
N TYR A 97 -13.78 -10.16 -13.01
CA TYR A 97 -12.84 -9.37 -13.81
C TYR A 97 -13.03 -7.86 -13.67
N ARG A 98 -14.14 -7.40 -13.11
CA ARG A 98 -14.37 -6.00 -12.78
C ARG A 98 -14.35 -5.88 -11.27
N THR A 99 -13.36 -5.18 -10.74
CA THR A 99 -13.18 -4.99 -9.31
C THR A 99 -12.61 -3.61 -9.04
N LYS A 100 -12.11 -3.37 -7.84
CA LYS A 100 -11.54 -2.09 -7.43
C LYS A 100 -10.14 -2.26 -6.82
N ILE A 101 -9.36 -1.20 -6.82
CA ILE A 101 -8.29 -1.00 -5.85
C ILE A 101 -8.88 -0.16 -4.71
N THR A 102 -8.80 -0.66 -3.49
CA THR A 102 -9.25 0.06 -2.30
C THR A 102 -8.05 0.56 -1.51
N ALA A 103 -8.00 1.87 -1.22
CA ALA A 103 -7.07 2.43 -0.27
C ALA A 103 -7.73 2.47 1.12
N PHE A 104 -7.09 1.87 2.12
CA PHE A 104 -7.68 1.69 3.44
C PHE A 104 -6.65 1.90 4.55
N ARG A 105 -7.12 2.23 5.74
CA ARG A 105 -6.28 2.33 6.94
C ARG A 105 -5.89 0.95 7.40
N ILE A 106 -4.60 0.70 7.58
CA ILE A 106 -4.10 -0.54 8.14
C ILE A 106 -4.44 -0.60 9.63
N SER A 107 -4.92 -1.75 10.08
CA SER A 107 -5.35 -2.03 11.46
C SER A 107 -5.00 -3.48 11.82
N GLY A 108 -5.41 -3.96 12.99
CA GLY A 108 -5.02 -5.27 13.51
C GLY A 108 -5.62 -6.46 12.75
N GLY A 109 -6.81 -6.33 12.17
CA GLY A 109 -7.41 -7.38 11.36
C GLY A 109 -7.06 -7.30 9.87
N ILE A 110 -7.53 -8.30 9.13
CA ILE A 110 -7.19 -8.50 7.72
C ILE A 110 -8.08 -7.62 6.84
N ASP A 111 -7.47 -6.60 6.21
CA ASP A 111 -8.11 -5.65 5.28
C ASP A 111 -9.42 -5.04 5.82
N GLU A 112 -9.44 -4.71 7.11
CA GLU A 112 -10.67 -4.32 7.82
C GLU A 112 -10.83 -2.84 8.14
N GLY A 113 -9.76 -2.06 8.04
CA GLY A 113 -9.79 -0.68 8.49
C GLY A 113 -10.53 0.26 7.55
N ASP A 114 -10.69 1.50 8.01
CA ASP A 114 -11.49 2.52 7.33
C ASP A 114 -11.04 2.73 5.88
N ILE A 115 -12.02 2.78 4.97
CA ILE A 115 -11.78 2.97 3.54
C ILE A 115 -11.67 4.46 3.25
N PHE A 116 -10.58 4.87 2.60
CA PHE A 116 -10.39 6.25 2.16
C PHE A 116 -10.98 6.49 0.78
N LEU A 117 -10.68 5.60 -0.18
CA LEU A 117 -11.11 5.72 -1.57
C LEU A 117 -11.06 4.37 -2.28
N LYS A 118 -11.77 4.27 -3.41
CA LYS A 118 -11.76 3.13 -4.30
C LYS A 118 -11.58 3.58 -5.75
N HIS A 119 -10.94 2.75 -6.56
CA HIS A 119 -10.74 3.00 -7.99
C HIS A 119 -11.04 1.74 -8.79
N ASP A 120 -11.82 1.85 -9.87
CA ASP A 120 -12.17 0.70 -10.70
C ASP A 120 -10.96 0.16 -11.46
N ILE A 121 -10.87 -1.17 -11.54
CA ILE A 121 -9.87 -1.89 -12.33
C ILE A 121 -10.49 -3.08 -13.08
N TRP A 122 -9.84 -3.47 -14.17
CA TRP A 122 -10.26 -4.57 -15.03
C TRP A 122 -9.14 -5.61 -15.10
N LEU A 123 -9.47 -6.85 -14.80
CA LEU A 123 -8.57 -8.00 -14.72
C LEU A 123 -8.82 -9.04 -15.83
N GLU A 124 -9.52 -8.64 -16.89
CA GLU A 124 -9.99 -9.55 -17.95
C GLU A 124 -8.86 -9.98 -18.89
N LEU A 125 -7.87 -9.11 -19.10
CA LEU A 125 -6.76 -9.31 -20.02
C LEU A 125 -5.43 -9.04 -19.32
N GLY A 126 -4.38 -9.71 -19.78
CA GLY A 126 -3.02 -9.53 -19.30
C GLY A 126 -2.57 -10.57 -18.30
N THR A 127 -1.33 -10.42 -17.86
CA THR A 127 -0.68 -11.22 -16.84
C THR A 127 -0.76 -10.54 -15.47
N ALA A 128 -0.29 -11.21 -14.42
CA ALA A 128 -0.24 -10.59 -13.09
C ALA A 128 0.71 -9.39 -12.98
N GLU A 129 1.58 -9.16 -13.97
CA GLU A 129 2.50 -8.02 -14.02
C GLU A 129 1.94 -6.83 -14.82
N GLU A 130 0.99 -7.07 -15.73
CA GLU A 130 0.38 -6.06 -16.61
C GLU A 130 -0.81 -5.35 -15.97
#